data_AF-K1S6G4-F1
#
_entry.id   AF-K1S6G4-F1
#
_cell.length_a   1.000
_cell.length_b   1.000
_cell.length_c   1.000
_cell.angle_alpha   90.00
_cell.angle_beta   90.00
_cell.angle_gamma   90.00
#
_symmetry.space_group_name_H-M   'P 1'
#
loop_
_entity.id
_entity.type
_entity.pdbx_description
1 polymer ?
#
loop_
_entity_poly.entity_id
_entity_poly.type
_entity_poly.pdbx_seq_one_letter_code
_entity_poly.pdbx_strand_id
1 'polypeptide(L)'
;NAGTAESDENAGTVGTGEIAETGNWAEYARRWHALKPNIVHDDPRKPQEQMDLDVEWAREVAAGTREPTLRFWEWAEPAVVIGRFQSLEDEVNVRTAQDEGFHIVRRCTGGGAMFIEPGNTITYSLYAPLDFAHGMSVEESYELCDYWLVEALRALGLNVRFAGLNDIATQYGK
;
A
#
# COMPACT_ATOMS: atom_id res chain seq x y z
N ASN A 1 8.47 51.66 0.98
CA ASN A 1 9.58 50.78 1.40
C ASN A 1 9.20 49.34 1.13
N ALA A 2 9.99 48.72 0.27
CA ALA A 2 9.77 47.43 -0.36
C ALA A 2 9.83 46.28 0.66
N GLY A 3 8.93 45.31 0.51
CA GLY A 3 9.09 43.96 1.02
C GLY A 3 9.29 43.04 -0.17
N THR A 4 10.52 42.60 -0.37
CA THR A 4 10.97 41.67 -1.40
C THR A 4 10.38 40.29 -1.17
N ALA A 5 9.77 39.72 -2.19
CA ALA A 5 9.49 38.29 -2.29
C ALA A 5 10.83 37.57 -2.52
N GLU A 6 11.21 36.67 -1.60
CA GLU A 6 12.27 35.70 -1.84
C GLU A 6 11.68 34.55 -2.68
N SER A 7 12.20 34.42 -3.89
CA SER A 7 12.00 33.29 -4.78
C SER A 7 12.94 32.16 -4.34
N ASP A 8 12.37 31.04 -3.91
CA ASP A 8 13.12 29.78 -3.73
C ASP A 8 13.50 29.22 -5.11
N GLU A 9 14.61 29.70 -5.65
CA GLU A 9 15.37 29.01 -6.69
C GLU A 9 16.23 27.92 -6.04
N ASN A 10 15.71 26.70 -5.97
CA ASN A 10 16.56 25.53 -5.85
C ASN A 10 16.11 24.43 -6.81
N ALA A 11 16.15 24.77 -8.10
CA ALA A 11 16.01 23.81 -9.19
C ALA A 11 17.34 23.09 -9.42
N GLY A 12 17.45 21.90 -8.83
CA GLY A 12 17.95 20.71 -9.52
C GLY A 12 19.44 20.64 -9.88
N THR A 13 20.22 20.04 -8.99
CA THR A 13 21.26 19.09 -9.43
C THR A 13 20.70 17.69 -9.18
N VAL A 14 20.19 17.03 -10.23
CA VAL A 14 19.75 15.62 -10.15
C VAL A 14 21.01 14.76 -10.01
N GLY A 15 21.37 14.46 -8.77
CA GLY A 15 22.39 13.46 -8.49
C GLY A 15 21.86 12.09 -8.91
N THR A 16 22.57 11.42 -9.81
CA THR A 16 22.43 9.99 -10.13
C THR A 16 22.95 9.12 -8.98
N GLY A 17 22.77 9.55 -7.73
CA GLY A 17 23.26 8.85 -6.56
C GLY A 17 22.53 7.52 -6.46
N GLU A 18 23.28 6.43 -6.55
CA GLU A 18 22.80 5.11 -6.13
C GLU A 18 22.23 5.25 -4.72
N ILE A 19 20.92 5.05 -4.63
CA ILE A 19 20.16 5.17 -3.39
C ILE A 19 20.50 3.91 -2.59
N ALA A 20 21.14 4.08 -1.43
CA ALA A 20 21.66 2.97 -0.62
C ALA A 20 20.59 1.91 -0.33
N GLU A 21 20.92 0.65 -0.62
CA GLU A 21 20.08 -0.52 -0.35
C GLU A 21 20.13 -0.84 1.15
N THR A 22 19.03 -0.64 1.87
CA THR A 22 18.98 -0.86 3.34
C THR A 22 18.36 -2.20 3.76
N GLY A 23 17.85 -3.00 2.83
CA GLY A 23 17.14 -4.25 3.12
C GLY A 23 17.99 -5.51 2.92
N ASN A 24 17.55 -6.64 3.49
CA ASN A 24 18.12 -7.96 3.21
C ASN A 24 17.47 -8.59 1.96
N TRP A 25 17.76 -8.02 0.78
CA TRP A 25 17.12 -8.38 -0.49
C TRP A 25 17.22 -9.88 -0.83
N ALA A 26 18.35 -10.51 -0.52
CA ALA A 26 18.55 -11.94 -0.76
C ALA A 26 17.62 -12.80 0.11
N GLU A 27 17.39 -12.41 1.36
CA GLU A 27 16.41 -13.08 2.24
C GLU A 27 14.98 -12.84 1.76
N TYR A 28 14.66 -11.60 1.37
CA TYR A 28 13.32 -11.27 0.86
C TYR A 28 12.99 -12.08 -0.40
N ALA A 29 13.91 -12.14 -1.36
CA ALA A 29 13.78 -12.98 -2.55
C ALA A 29 13.56 -14.46 -2.18
N ARG A 30 14.36 -15.00 -1.25
CA ARG A 30 14.23 -16.39 -0.79
C ARG A 30 12.84 -16.67 -0.20
N ARG A 31 12.33 -15.77 0.64
CA ARG A 31 11.02 -15.91 1.28
C ARG A 31 9.89 -15.79 0.26
N TRP A 32 9.97 -14.86 -0.69
CA TRP A 32 9.01 -14.76 -1.79
C TRP A 32 9.00 -15.99 -2.69
N HIS A 33 10.19 -16.54 -3.02
CA HIS A 33 10.30 -17.79 -3.77
C HIS A 33 9.70 -18.98 -3.02
N ALA A 34 9.84 -19.03 -1.69
CA ALA A 34 9.24 -20.06 -0.86
C ALA A 34 7.72 -19.87 -0.70
N LEU A 35 7.26 -18.62 -0.54
CA LEU A 35 5.84 -18.28 -0.39
C LEU A 35 5.06 -18.66 -1.66
N LYS A 36 5.60 -18.31 -2.84
CA LYS A 36 5.04 -18.57 -4.17
C LYS A 36 3.51 -18.38 -4.19
N PRO A 37 3.01 -17.16 -3.89
CA PRO A 37 1.58 -16.96 -3.73
C PRO A 37 0.84 -17.17 -5.05
N ASN A 38 -0.40 -17.63 -4.96
CA ASN A 38 -1.32 -17.59 -6.08
C ASN A 38 -1.60 -16.15 -6.47
N ILE A 39 -1.54 -15.84 -7.75
CA ILE A 39 -1.88 -14.51 -8.27
C ILE A 39 -3.34 -14.55 -8.71
N VAL A 40 -4.16 -13.70 -8.11
CA VAL A 40 -5.57 -13.54 -8.44
C VAL A 40 -5.80 -12.13 -8.96
N HIS A 41 -6.43 -12.02 -10.12
CA HIS A 41 -7.02 -10.76 -10.58
C HIS A 41 -8.52 -10.87 -10.34
N ASP A 42 -9.04 -10.08 -9.40
CA ASP A 42 -10.44 -10.10 -9.01
C ASP A 42 -11.25 -9.03 -9.75
N ASP A 43 -12.56 -9.21 -9.77
CA ASP A 43 -13.49 -8.23 -10.31
C ASP A 43 -13.58 -6.99 -9.40
N PRO A 44 -13.93 -5.80 -9.96
CA PRO A 44 -14.27 -4.65 -9.13
C PRO A 44 -15.45 -4.96 -8.20
N ARG A 45 -15.30 -4.61 -6.91
CA ARG A 45 -16.34 -4.85 -5.87
C ARG A 45 -16.67 -3.58 -5.11
N LYS A 46 -17.79 -3.62 -4.39
CA LYS A 46 -18.21 -2.50 -3.54
C LYS A 46 -17.24 -2.30 -2.36
N PRO A 47 -17.10 -1.08 -1.84
CA PRO A 47 -16.13 -0.78 -0.79
C PRO A 47 -16.23 -1.71 0.44
N GLN A 48 -17.45 -2.00 0.92
CA GLN A 48 -17.62 -2.88 2.07
C GLN A 48 -17.29 -4.34 1.76
N GLU A 49 -17.66 -4.82 0.56
CA GLU A 49 -17.33 -6.18 0.11
C GLU A 49 -15.82 -6.40 0.05
N GLN A 50 -15.06 -5.37 -0.35
CA GLN A 50 -13.60 -5.43 -0.33
C GLN A 50 -13.05 -5.65 1.09
N MET A 51 -13.58 -4.93 2.08
CA MET A 51 -13.13 -5.05 3.47
C MET A 51 -13.47 -6.43 4.05
N ASP A 52 -14.65 -6.94 3.74
CA ASP A 52 -15.12 -8.23 4.23
C ASP A 52 -14.28 -9.37 3.64
N LEU A 53 -13.99 -9.31 2.33
CA LEU A 53 -13.18 -10.31 1.63
C LEU A 53 -11.73 -10.32 2.11
N ASP A 54 -11.15 -9.14 2.40
CA ASP A 54 -9.81 -9.05 2.97
C ASP A 54 -9.71 -9.79 4.31
N VAL A 55 -10.71 -9.64 5.17
CA VAL A 55 -10.76 -10.34 6.46
C VAL A 55 -10.96 -11.84 6.27
N GLU A 56 -11.85 -12.23 5.37
CA GLU A 56 -12.13 -13.64 5.07
C GLU A 56 -10.86 -14.35 4.57
N TRP A 57 -10.22 -13.85 3.52
CA TRP A 57 -9.07 -14.51 2.91
C TRP A 57 -7.86 -14.52 3.83
N ALA A 58 -7.66 -13.45 4.62
CA ALA A 58 -6.62 -13.45 5.65
C ALA A 58 -6.85 -14.55 6.69
N ARG A 59 -8.09 -14.79 7.11
CA ARG A 59 -8.44 -15.87 8.04
C ARG A 59 -8.29 -17.25 7.41
N GLU A 60 -8.69 -17.42 6.15
CA GLU A 60 -8.54 -18.69 5.43
C GLU A 60 -7.06 -19.06 5.26
N VAL A 61 -6.19 -18.11 4.92
CA VAL A 61 -4.74 -18.34 4.84
C VAL A 61 -4.17 -18.66 6.22
N ALA A 62 -4.57 -17.93 7.26
CA ALA A 62 -4.15 -18.22 8.63
C ALA A 62 -4.60 -19.60 9.12
N ALA A 63 -5.77 -20.08 8.66
CA ALA A 63 -6.31 -21.40 8.97
C ALA A 63 -5.73 -22.53 8.09
N GLY A 64 -4.95 -22.19 7.04
CA GLY A 64 -4.45 -23.14 6.06
C GLY A 64 -5.52 -23.71 5.13
N THR A 65 -6.70 -23.08 5.05
CA THR A 65 -7.79 -23.49 4.14
C THR A 65 -7.73 -22.78 2.79
N ARG A 66 -6.88 -21.75 2.68
CA ARG A 66 -6.51 -21.07 1.43
C ARG A 66 -4.99 -21.00 1.34
N GLU A 67 -4.47 -21.21 0.13
CA GLU A 67 -3.05 -21.02 -0.18
C GLU A 67 -2.65 -19.53 -0.13
N PRO A 68 -1.38 -19.20 0.17
CA PRO A 68 -0.90 -17.82 0.11
C PRO A 68 -1.29 -17.14 -1.20
N THR A 69 -1.76 -15.90 -1.14
CA THR A 69 -2.40 -15.24 -2.29
C THR A 69 -2.00 -13.78 -2.40
N LEU A 70 -1.65 -13.34 -3.61
CA LEU A 70 -1.53 -11.93 -3.99
C LEU A 70 -2.71 -11.60 -4.91
N ARG A 71 -3.63 -10.78 -4.40
CA ARG A 71 -4.88 -10.41 -5.09
C ARG A 71 -4.78 -8.98 -5.59
N PHE A 72 -4.92 -8.77 -6.89
CA PHE A 72 -5.12 -7.46 -7.51
C PHE A 72 -6.62 -7.21 -7.67
N TRP A 73 -7.08 -6.03 -7.29
CA TRP A 73 -8.51 -5.70 -7.29
C TRP A 73 -8.76 -4.20 -7.41
N GLU A 74 -9.98 -3.85 -7.81
CA GLU A 74 -10.42 -2.48 -8.08
C GLU A 74 -11.69 -2.13 -7.30
N TRP A 75 -11.97 -0.84 -7.20
CA TRP A 75 -13.14 -0.29 -6.50
C TRP A 75 -14.28 -0.06 -7.48
N ALA A 76 -15.46 -0.60 -7.19
CA ALA A 76 -16.64 -0.38 -8.02
C ALA A 76 -17.33 0.98 -7.74
N GLU A 77 -17.10 1.57 -6.56
CA GLU A 77 -17.76 2.79 -6.09
C GLU A 77 -16.74 3.67 -5.31
N PRO A 78 -16.93 5.01 -5.27
CA PRO A 78 -16.06 5.91 -4.52
C PRO A 78 -16.07 5.63 -3.01
N ALA A 79 -14.90 5.78 -2.36
CA ALA A 79 -14.78 5.48 -0.94
C ALA A 79 -13.79 6.36 -0.17
N VAL A 80 -14.10 6.58 1.11
CA VAL A 80 -13.14 7.01 2.13
C VAL A 80 -12.84 5.80 3.01
N VAL A 81 -11.58 5.36 3.01
CA VAL A 81 -11.13 4.18 3.74
C VAL A 81 -10.31 4.62 4.94
N ILE A 82 -10.78 4.35 6.15
CA ILE A 82 -10.03 4.64 7.38
C ILE A 82 -9.32 3.38 7.90
N GLY A 83 -8.14 3.57 8.50
CA GLY A 83 -7.40 2.50 9.16
C GLY A 83 -8.13 1.95 10.38
N ARG A 84 -7.78 0.73 10.79
CA ARG A 84 -8.43 0.01 11.91
C ARG A 84 -8.53 0.83 13.20
N PHE A 85 -7.49 1.61 13.50
CA PHE A 85 -7.35 2.33 14.77
C PHE A 85 -7.63 3.83 14.66
N GLN A 86 -8.02 4.32 13.48
CA GLN A 86 -8.31 5.74 13.26
C GLN A 86 -9.70 6.14 13.78
N SER A 87 -9.81 7.36 14.31
CA SER A 87 -11.07 7.99 14.67
C SER A 87 -11.82 8.40 13.41
N LEU A 88 -13.11 8.06 13.29
CA LEU A 88 -13.88 8.47 12.11
C LEU A 88 -14.14 9.98 12.10
N GLU A 89 -14.46 10.54 13.26
CA GLU A 89 -14.83 11.95 13.42
C GLU A 89 -13.65 12.90 13.20
N ASP A 90 -12.42 12.47 13.52
CA ASP A 90 -11.22 13.29 13.34
C ASP A 90 -10.70 13.25 11.89
N GLU A 91 -11.00 12.18 11.15
CA GLU A 91 -10.40 11.92 9.83
C GLU A 91 -11.34 12.25 8.68
N VAL A 92 -12.66 12.20 8.91
CA VAL A 92 -13.65 12.29 7.83
C VAL A 92 -14.75 13.28 8.18
N ASN A 93 -14.94 14.26 7.30
CA ASN A 93 -16.19 15.01 7.27
C ASN A 93 -17.30 14.10 6.70
N VAL A 94 -17.97 13.38 7.59
CA VAL A 94 -18.99 12.36 7.24
C VAL A 94 -20.09 12.94 6.38
N ARG A 95 -20.55 14.16 6.70
CA ARG A 95 -21.62 14.81 5.95
C ARG A 95 -21.19 15.09 4.51
N THR A 96 -20.02 15.70 4.32
CA THR A 96 -19.51 15.98 2.98
C THR A 96 -19.26 14.70 2.21
N ALA A 97 -18.69 13.67 2.82
CA ALA A 97 -18.48 12.38 2.15
C ALA A 97 -19.81 11.78 1.66
N GLN A 98 -20.87 11.81 2.48
CA GLN A 98 -22.20 11.34 2.09
C GLN A 98 -22.84 12.20 0.99
N ASP A 99 -22.76 13.52 1.12
CA ASP A 99 -23.32 14.47 0.15
C ASP A 99 -22.65 14.32 -1.23
N GLU A 100 -21.36 13.98 -1.27
CA GLU A 100 -20.57 13.71 -2.48
C GLU A 100 -20.65 12.24 -2.95
N GLY A 101 -21.45 11.39 -2.30
CA GLY A 101 -21.69 10.00 -2.72
C GLY A 101 -20.58 8.99 -2.37
N PHE A 102 -19.72 9.30 -1.41
CA PHE A 102 -18.65 8.41 -0.95
C PHE A 102 -19.13 7.43 0.12
N HIS A 103 -18.69 6.18 -0.03
CA HIS A 103 -18.83 5.16 1.02
C HIS A 103 -17.71 5.30 2.04
N ILE A 104 -18.05 5.33 3.32
CA ILE A 104 -17.05 5.35 4.39
C ILE A 104 -16.89 3.91 4.90
N VAL A 105 -15.69 3.36 4.75
CA VAL A 105 -15.37 1.99 5.17
C VAL A 105 -14.11 1.93 6.04
N ARG A 106 -14.01 0.90 6.88
CA ARG A 106 -12.86 0.68 7.76
C ARG A 106 -12.17 -0.62 7.40
N ARG A 107 -10.88 -0.55 7.09
CA ARG A 107 -10.07 -1.74 6.79
C ARG A 107 -9.59 -2.44 8.06
N CYS A 108 -9.28 -3.73 7.95
CA CYS A 108 -8.80 -4.55 9.06
C CYS A 108 -7.33 -4.33 9.42
N THR A 109 -6.60 -3.54 8.63
CA THR A 109 -5.19 -3.18 8.81
C THR A 109 -5.03 -1.77 9.39
N GLY A 110 -3.82 -1.47 9.88
CA GLY A 110 -3.44 -0.12 10.35
C GLY A 110 -3.21 0.87 9.20
N GLY A 111 -2.51 1.96 9.48
CA GLY A 111 -2.20 3.05 8.54
C GLY A 111 -3.24 4.18 8.53
N GLY A 112 -3.02 5.17 7.67
CA GLY A 112 -3.83 6.40 7.57
C GLY A 112 -5.10 6.27 6.71
N ALA A 113 -5.82 7.38 6.56
CA ALA A 113 -7.02 7.44 5.74
C ALA A 113 -6.65 7.52 4.25
N MET A 114 -7.47 6.91 3.40
CA MET A 114 -7.33 6.98 1.94
C MET A 114 -8.63 7.43 1.32
N PHE A 115 -8.50 8.20 0.24
CA PHE A 115 -9.59 8.64 -0.60
C PHE A 115 -9.49 7.92 -1.94
N ILE A 116 -10.60 7.35 -2.41
CA ILE A 116 -10.63 6.46 -3.55
C ILE A 116 -11.69 6.89 -4.55
N GLU A 117 -11.25 7.06 -5.79
CA GLU A 117 -12.11 7.15 -6.97
C GLU A 117 -11.85 5.94 -7.87
N PRO A 118 -12.89 5.24 -8.34
CA PRO A 118 -12.75 4.12 -9.27
C PRO A 118 -11.90 4.48 -10.50
N GLY A 119 -10.98 3.59 -10.88
CA GLY A 119 -10.11 3.76 -12.06
C GLY A 119 -8.84 4.59 -11.84
N ASN A 120 -8.70 5.26 -10.69
CA ASN A 120 -7.52 6.08 -10.38
C ASN A 120 -6.46 5.34 -9.54
N THR A 121 -6.75 4.12 -9.08
CA THR A 121 -5.86 3.35 -8.21
C THR A 121 -5.80 1.88 -8.61
N ILE A 122 -4.60 1.31 -8.56
CA ILE A 122 -4.40 -0.14 -8.57
C ILE A 122 -4.26 -0.56 -7.11
N THR A 123 -5.11 -1.47 -6.64
CA THR A 123 -5.05 -1.97 -5.27
C THR A 123 -4.65 -3.45 -5.28
N TYR A 124 -3.80 -3.84 -4.33
CA TYR A 124 -3.50 -5.24 -4.10
C TYR A 124 -3.55 -5.58 -2.60
N SER A 125 -3.87 -6.84 -2.31
CA SER A 125 -3.79 -7.42 -0.98
C SER A 125 -2.89 -8.65 -1.02
N LEU A 126 -1.93 -8.73 -0.09
CA LEU A 126 -1.13 -9.93 0.16
C LEU A 126 -1.67 -10.66 1.39
N TYR A 127 -2.07 -11.92 1.20
CA TYR A 127 -2.46 -12.82 2.27
C TYR A 127 -1.39 -13.90 2.41
N ALA A 128 -0.62 -13.84 3.49
CA ALA A 128 0.49 -14.74 3.75
C ALA A 128 0.37 -15.37 5.15
N PRO A 129 0.88 -16.61 5.35
CA PRO A 129 0.98 -17.21 6.67
C PRO A 129 1.85 -16.37 7.60
N LEU A 130 1.60 -16.45 8.90
CA LEU A 130 2.35 -15.67 9.91
C LEU A 130 3.86 -15.92 9.82
N ASP A 131 4.27 -17.14 9.50
CA ASP A 131 5.68 -17.53 9.36
C ASP A 131 6.42 -16.76 8.26
N PHE A 132 5.71 -16.18 7.29
CA PHE A 132 6.32 -15.41 6.20
C PHE A 132 7.17 -14.25 6.70
N ALA A 133 6.72 -13.54 7.74
CA ALA A 133 7.44 -12.43 8.36
C ALA A 133 8.04 -12.79 9.73
N HIS A 134 8.09 -14.09 10.09
CA HIS A 134 8.58 -14.49 11.41
C HIS A 134 10.04 -14.07 11.61
N GLY A 135 10.30 -13.48 12.78
CA GLY A 135 11.61 -13.02 13.22
C GLY A 135 12.03 -11.65 12.66
N MET A 136 11.17 -10.97 11.90
CA MET A 136 11.42 -9.63 11.36
C MET A 136 10.90 -8.53 12.28
N SER A 137 11.54 -7.37 12.24
CA SER A 137 10.97 -6.13 12.79
C SER A 137 9.72 -5.71 12.01
N VAL A 138 9.00 -4.70 12.52
CA VAL A 138 7.84 -4.15 11.81
C VAL A 138 8.30 -3.54 10.47
N GLU A 139 9.37 -2.77 10.48
CA GLU A 139 9.98 -2.14 9.31
C GLU A 139 10.41 -3.19 8.27
N GLU A 140 11.16 -4.20 8.69
CA GLU A 140 11.61 -5.31 7.83
C GLU A 140 10.41 -6.07 7.23
N SER A 141 9.31 -6.21 7.97
CA SER A 141 8.12 -6.87 7.47
C SER A 141 7.43 -6.09 6.34
N TYR A 142 7.39 -4.76 6.40
CA TYR A 142 6.90 -3.91 5.30
C TYR A 142 7.81 -4.02 4.09
N GLU A 143 9.13 -3.89 4.29
CA GLU A 143 10.09 -4.05 3.20
C GLU A 143 9.99 -5.44 2.54
N LEU A 144 9.84 -6.50 3.32
CA LEU A 144 9.61 -7.86 2.81
C LEU A 144 8.32 -7.89 1.98
N CYS A 145 7.20 -7.39 2.49
CA CYS A 145 5.90 -7.47 1.80
C CYS A 145 5.88 -6.68 0.48
N ASP A 146 6.62 -5.59 0.41
CA ASP A 146 6.62 -4.68 -0.75
C ASP A 146 7.84 -4.86 -1.67
N TYR A 147 8.80 -5.71 -1.28
CA TYR A 147 10.01 -6.04 -2.05
C TYR A 147 9.71 -6.34 -3.52
N TRP A 148 8.73 -7.21 -3.79
CA TRP A 148 8.39 -7.64 -5.14
C TRP A 148 7.91 -6.47 -6.01
N LEU A 149 7.20 -5.51 -5.41
CA LEU A 149 6.64 -4.37 -6.11
C LEU A 149 7.74 -3.40 -6.49
N VAL A 150 8.69 -3.14 -5.59
CA VAL A 150 9.87 -2.33 -5.90
C VAL A 150 10.65 -2.93 -7.06
N GLU A 151 10.90 -4.25 -7.05
CA GLU A 151 11.57 -4.93 -8.17
C GLU A 151 10.79 -4.82 -9.48
N ALA A 152 9.48 -5.04 -9.44
CA ALA A 152 8.63 -4.94 -10.63
C ALA A 152 8.65 -3.53 -11.23
N LEU A 153 8.52 -2.49 -10.39
CA LEU A 153 8.55 -1.09 -10.82
C LEU A 153 9.92 -0.71 -11.40
N ARG A 154 11.01 -1.16 -10.78
CA ARG A 154 12.38 -0.96 -11.31
C ARG A 154 12.59 -1.65 -12.65
N ALA A 155 12.10 -2.87 -12.81
CA ALA A 155 12.15 -3.60 -14.08
C ALA A 155 11.37 -2.88 -15.20
N LEU A 156 10.34 -2.10 -14.84
CA LEU A 156 9.61 -1.21 -15.76
C LEU A 156 10.32 0.13 -16.03
N GLY A 157 11.51 0.34 -15.46
CA GLY A 157 12.31 1.55 -15.64
C GLY A 157 11.97 2.69 -14.68
N LEU A 158 11.17 2.44 -13.64
CA LEU A 158 10.86 3.44 -12.63
C LEU A 158 11.92 3.46 -11.54
N ASN A 159 12.41 4.66 -11.22
CA ASN A 159 13.30 4.87 -10.09
C ASN A 159 12.47 5.03 -8.81
N VAL A 160 12.32 3.94 -8.05
CA VAL A 160 11.53 3.86 -6.82
C VAL A 160 12.34 3.39 -5.62
N ARG A 161 11.93 3.83 -4.43
CA ARG A 161 12.52 3.50 -3.14
C ARG A 161 11.46 3.41 -2.04
N PHE A 162 11.78 2.69 -0.97
CA PHE A 162 11.03 2.82 0.28
C PHE A 162 11.17 4.23 0.85
N ALA A 163 10.09 4.73 1.43
CA ALA A 163 9.99 6.02 2.07
C ALA A 163 9.15 5.90 3.34
N GLY A 164 9.72 6.27 4.49
CA GLY A 164 9.03 6.06 5.77
C GLY A 164 8.87 4.57 6.07
N LEU A 165 7.75 4.22 6.71
CA LEU A 165 7.50 2.85 7.17
C LEU A 165 6.86 1.96 6.09
N ASN A 166 5.94 2.50 5.30
CA ASN A 166 4.99 1.72 4.51
C ASN A 166 4.70 2.34 3.14
N ASP A 167 5.59 3.19 2.63
CA ASP A 167 5.39 3.85 1.34
C ASP A 167 6.54 3.53 0.38
N ILE A 168 6.19 3.46 -0.90
CA ILE A 168 7.13 3.47 -2.01
C ILE A 168 6.97 4.81 -2.71
N ALA A 169 8.07 5.54 -2.87
CA ALA A 169 8.08 6.84 -3.52
C ALA A 169 8.95 6.82 -4.78
N THR A 170 8.58 7.65 -5.75
CA THR A 170 9.43 7.96 -6.90
C THR A 170 10.35 9.14 -6.57
N GLN A 171 11.25 9.49 -7.48
CA GLN A 171 12.04 10.73 -7.42
C GLN A 171 11.19 12.02 -7.40
N TYR A 172 9.91 11.96 -7.75
CA TYR A 172 8.98 13.08 -7.73
C TYR A 172 8.14 13.16 -6.45
N GLY A 173 8.30 12.20 -5.53
CA GLY A 173 7.51 12.10 -4.30
C GLY A 173 6.58 10.88 -4.27
N LYS A 174 5.65 10.91 -3.31
CA LYS A 174 4.51 9.98 -3.23
C LYS A 174 3.43 10.40 -4.21
#